data_AF-A0A3B8MJK4-F1
#
_entry.id   AF-A0A3B8MJK4-F1
#
_cell.length_a   1.000
_cell.length_b   1.000
_cell.length_c   1.000
_cell.angle_alpha   90.00
_cell.angle_beta   90.00
_cell.angle_gamma   90.00
#
_symmetry.space_group_name_H-M   'P 1'
#
loop_
_entity.id
_entity.type
_entity.pdbx_description
1 polymer ?
#
loop_
_entity_poly.entity_id
_entity_poly.type
_entity_poly.pdbx_seq_one_letter_code
_entity_poly.pdbx_strand_id
1 'polypeptide(L)'
;MHALMGHGVGREIHEAPNIPNYEAPWMHERFTEGLVVTVDPIITAGTNDFYEMDDGWTNRTVDGSLAAHHAHTTVITNSKPLILTETA
;
A
#
# COMPACT_ATOMS: atom_id res chain seq x y z
N MET A 1 -3.97 -9.36 4.01
CA MET A 1 -4.81 -8.18 4.32
C MET A 1 -5.11 -7.40 3.05
N HIS A 2 -5.86 -7.97 2.11
CA HIS A 2 -5.98 -7.41 0.75
C HIS A 2 -6.78 -6.10 0.66
N ALA A 3 -7.65 -5.79 1.62
CA ALA A 3 -8.38 -4.52 1.64
C ALA A 3 -7.55 -3.33 2.16
N LEU A 4 -6.29 -3.55 2.58
CA LEU A 4 -5.33 -2.52 2.93
C LEU A 4 -4.32 -2.37 1.79
N MET A 5 -4.27 -1.18 1.21
CA MET A 5 -3.61 -0.91 -0.07
C MET A 5 -2.76 0.35 0.03
N GLY A 6 -1.81 0.46 -0.90
CA GLY A 6 -1.14 1.71 -1.15
C GLY A 6 -2.09 2.73 -1.77
N HIS A 7 -1.64 3.97 -1.82
CA HIS A 7 -2.48 5.09 -2.22
C HIS A 7 -1.64 6.20 -2.88
N GLY A 8 -2.31 7.07 -3.62
CA GLY A 8 -1.76 8.39 -3.93
C GLY A 8 -1.59 9.19 -2.64
N VAL A 9 -0.55 10.02 -2.57
CA VAL A 9 -0.28 10.85 -1.40
C VAL A 9 0.36 12.17 -1.82
N GLY A 10 -0.06 13.26 -1.21
CA GLY A 10 0.52 14.57 -1.50
C GLY A 10 -0.33 15.71 -0.96
N ARG A 11 -1.46 15.98 -1.61
CA ARG A 11 -2.40 17.02 -1.13
C ARG A 11 -3.24 16.51 0.03
N GLU A 12 -3.73 15.28 -0.11
CA GLU A 12 -4.40 14.54 0.96
C GLU A 12 -3.51 13.39 1.45
N ILE A 13 -3.79 12.91 2.67
CA ILE A 13 -3.09 11.75 3.24
C ILE A 13 -3.34 10.47 2.42
N HIS A 14 -4.58 10.30 1.96
CA HIS A 14 -4.98 9.22 1.06
C HIS A 14 -5.73 9.84 -0.12
N GLU A 15 -5.18 9.72 -1.33
CA GLU A 15 -5.82 10.11 -2.58
C GLU A 15 -5.67 9.02 -3.65
N ALA A 16 -6.40 9.13 -4.76
CA ALA A 16 -6.26 8.19 -5.85
C ALA A 16 -4.83 8.21 -6.44
N PRO A 17 -4.31 7.08 -6.97
CA PRO A 17 -4.97 5.79 -7.10
C PRO A 17 -4.80 4.88 -5.86
N ASN A 18 -5.70 3.92 -5.67
CA ASN A 18 -5.45 2.79 -4.77
C ASN A 18 -4.52 1.79 -5.45
N ILE A 19 -3.53 1.28 -4.72
CA ILE A 19 -2.46 0.40 -5.23
C ILE A 19 -2.53 -0.93 -4.48
N PRO A 20 -3.13 -1.97 -5.09
CA PRO A 20 -3.25 -3.27 -4.46
C PRO A 20 -1.90 -3.90 -4.12
N ASN A 21 -1.82 -4.51 -2.94
CA ASN A 21 -0.64 -5.27 -2.48
C ASN A 21 -0.62 -6.73 -2.99
N TYR A 22 -1.38 -7.01 -4.05
CA TYR A 22 -1.57 -8.33 -4.64
C TYR A 22 -1.77 -8.19 -6.16
N GLU A 23 -1.76 -9.31 -6.89
CA GLU A 23 -1.99 -9.28 -8.32
C GLU A 23 -3.37 -8.70 -8.65
N ALA A 24 -3.40 -7.59 -9.39
CA ALA A 24 -4.62 -6.94 -9.84
C ALA A 24 -4.69 -6.93 -11.38
N PRO A 25 -5.09 -8.04 -12.03
CA PRO A 25 -5.12 -8.15 -13.49
C PRO A 25 -6.04 -7.14 -14.18
N TRP A 26 -6.98 -6.55 -13.44
CA TRP A 26 -7.90 -5.51 -13.92
C TRP A 26 -7.29 -4.10 -13.90
N MET A 27 -6.14 -3.89 -13.25
CA MET A 27 -5.51 -2.57 -13.12
C MET A 27 -4.62 -2.30 -14.33
N HIS A 28 -5.21 -1.69 -15.36
CA HIS A 28 -4.53 -1.35 -16.61
C HIS A 28 -4.08 0.12 -16.70
N GLU A 29 -4.44 0.93 -15.71
CA GLU A 29 -4.10 2.35 -15.65
C GLU A 29 -2.58 2.52 -15.53
N ARG A 30 -2.03 3.42 -16.34
CA ARG A 30 -0.61 3.77 -16.29
C ARG A 30 -0.42 4.95 -15.36
N PHE A 31 0.64 4.89 -14.56
CA PHE A 31 1.09 6.06 -13.83
C PHE A 31 1.51 7.18 -14.78
N THR A 32 1.32 8.42 -14.33
CA THR A 32 1.70 9.64 -15.04
C THR A 32 2.86 10.32 -14.31
N GLU A 33 3.70 11.04 -15.05
CA GLU A 33 4.80 11.79 -14.46
C GLU A 33 4.28 12.82 -13.44
N GLY A 34 4.96 12.90 -12.29
CA GLY A 34 4.60 13.77 -11.17
C GLY A 34 3.60 13.15 -10.18
N LEU A 35 3.02 11.99 -10.50
CA LEU A 35 2.20 11.25 -9.54
C LEU A 35 3.06 10.80 -8.35
N VAL A 36 2.54 10.92 -7.13
CA VAL A 36 3.20 10.49 -5.90
C VAL A 36 2.35 9.43 -5.22
N VAL A 37 2.96 8.29 -4.93
CA VAL A 37 2.24 7.09 -4.45
C VAL A 37 3.00 6.40 -3.34
N THR A 38 2.28 5.65 -2.51
CA THR A 38 2.85 4.65 -1.62
C THR A 38 2.92 3.29 -2.31
N VAL A 39 4.02 2.59 -2.06
CA VAL A 39 4.13 1.14 -2.25
C VAL A 39 4.37 0.57 -0.86
N ASP A 40 3.34 -0.08 -0.30
CA ASP A 40 3.27 -0.40 1.13
C ASP A 40 2.72 -1.81 1.43
N PRO A 41 3.39 -2.87 0.93
CA PRO A 41 2.92 -4.23 1.10
C PRO A 41 2.76 -4.65 2.56
N ILE A 42 1.59 -5.21 2.86
CA ILE A 42 1.32 -5.93 4.10
C ILE A 42 1.26 -7.43 3.79
N ILE A 43 2.27 -8.16 4.22
CA ILE A 43 2.42 -9.60 3.98
C ILE A 43 2.06 -10.38 5.23
N THR A 44 1.18 -11.36 5.10
CA THR A 44 0.75 -12.26 6.17
C THR A 44 1.38 -13.64 6.02
N ALA A 45 1.77 -14.26 7.13
CA ALA A 45 2.32 -15.63 7.12
C ALA A 45 1.24 -16.71 6.87
N GLY A 46 -0.03 -16.41 7.17
CA GLY A 46 -1.19 -17.26 6.94
C GLY A 46 -2.20 -16.61 6.00
N THR A 47 -3.46 -16.53 6.43
CA THR A 47 -4.54 -15.93 5.63
C THR A 47 -4.39 -14.41 5.46
N ASN A 48 -4.94 -13.91 4.36
CA ASN A 48 -5.06 -12.48 4.10
C ASN A 48 -6.31 -11.86 4.72
N ASP A 49 -7.23 -12.66 5.27
CA ASP A 49 -8.44 -12.19 5.94
C ASP A 49 -8.10 -11.55 7.28
N PHE A 50 -8.77 -10.45 7.59
CA PHE A 50 -8.56 -9.69 8.82
C PHE A 50 -9.86 -9.08 9.33
N TYR A 51 -9.82 -8.63 10.57
CA TYR A 51 -10.90 -7.86 11.19
C TYR A 51 -10.32 -6.67 11.95
N GLU A 52 -11.12 -5.61 12.06
CA GLU A 52 -10.86 -4.46 12.91
C GLU A 52 -11.27 -4.80 14.35
N MET A 53 -10.43 -4.45 15.32
CA MET A 53 -10.74 -4.61 16.74
C MET A 53 -11.72 -3.53 17.23
N ASP A 54 -12.30 -3.74 18.41
CA ASP A 54 -13.26 -2.81 19.03
C ASP A 54 -12.69 -1.40 19.34
N ASP A 55 -11.38 -1.19 19.16
CA ASP A 55 -10.75 0.13 19.25
C ASP A 55 -10.97 1.01 18.02
N GLY A 56 -11.51 0.45 16.93
CA GLY A 56 -11.81 1.15 15.68
C GLY A 56 -10.59 1.44 14.80
N TRP A 57 -9.44 0.82 15.07
CA TRP A 57 -8.20 1.07 14.33
C TRP A 57 -7.36 -0.18 14.07
N THR A 58 -7.24 -1.06 15.05
CA THR A 58 -6.26 -2.16 14.98
C THR A 58 -6.80 -3.28 14.10
N ASN A 59 -6.05 -3.62 13.05
CA ASN A 59 -6.37 -4.75 12.18
C ASN A 59 -5.58 -6.00 12.57
N ARG A 60 -6.27 -7.13 12.74
CA ARG A 60 -5.65 -8.43 13.07
C ARG A 60 -6.03 -9.51 12.05
N THR A 61 -5.08 -10.37 11.72
CA THR A 61 -5.34 -11.59 10.94
C THR A 61 -6.35 -12.48 11.66
N VAL A 62 -7.32 -13.04 10.93
CA VAL A 62 -8.36 -13.89 11.55
C VAL A 62 -7.78 -15.19 12.11
N ASP A 63 -6.66 -15.67 11.56
CA ASP A 63 -5.98 -16.90 12.00
C ASP A 63 -4.90 -16.65 13.07
N GLY A 64 -4.69 -15.40 13.47
CA GLY A 64 -3.65 -15.02 14.44
C GLY A 64 -2.22 -15.11 13.93
N SER A 65 -2.01 -15.34 12.63
CA SER A 65 -0.67 -15.39 12.02
C SER A 65 0.02 -14.03 12.04
N LEU A 66 1.35 -14.04 11.96
CA LEU A 66 2.16 -12.83 11.89
C LEU A 66 1.89 -12.07 10.58
N ALA A 67 1.97 -10.74 10.67
CA ALA A 67 1.96 -9.83 9.54
C ALA A 67 3.17 -8.90 9.62
N ALA A 68 3.73 -8.55 8.45
CA ALA A 68 4.79 -7.57 8.31
C ALA A 68 4.35 -6.51 7.31
N HIS A 69 4.69 -5.25 7.60
CA HIS A 69 4.36 -4.10 6.76
C HIS A 69 5.62 -3.24 6.57
N HIS A 70 5.82 -2.76 5.36
CA HIS A 70 6.86 -1.79 5.04
C HIS A 70 6.36 -0.87 3.92
N ALA A 71 6.74 0.41 3.95
CA ALA A 71 6.19 1.41 3.05
C ALA A 71 7.27 2.36 2.53
N HIS A 72 7.17 2.71 1.24
CA HIS A 72 7.88 3.82 0.65
C HIS A 72 6.94 4.78 -0.07
N THR A 73 7.21 6.08 0.09
CA THR A 73 6.66 7.13 -0.77
C THR A 73 7.54 7.32 -2.01
N THR A 74 6.93 7.24 -3.18
CA THR A 74 7.61 7.23 -4.48
C THR A 74 7.03 8.27 -5.42
N VAL A 75 7.89 9.09 -6.04
CA VAL A 75 7.49 10.00 -7.13
C VAL A 75 7.71 9.29 -8.47
N ILE A 76 6.65 9.23 -9.26
CA ILE A 76 6.71 8.74 -10.63
C ILE A 76 7.34 9.81 -11.52
N THR A 77 8.36 9.41 -12.27
CA THR A 77 9.01 10.27 -13.27
C THR A 77 8.98 9.57 -14.63
N ASN A 78 9.23 10.29 -15.72
CA ASN A 78 9.47 9.66 -17.03
C ASN A 78 10.82 8.92 -17.11
N SER A 79 11.61 8.96 -16.04
CA SER A 79 12.90 8.26 -15.88
C SER A 79 12.79 7.22 -14.76
N LYS A 80 13.83 7.04 -13.94
CA LYS A 80 13.72 6.23 -12.72
C LYS A 80 12.82 6.94 -11.70
N PRO A 81 11.92 6.22 -11.01
CA PRO A 81 11.16 6.79 -9.92
C PRO A 81 12.08 7.25 -8.80
N LEU A 82 11.66 8.28 -8.06
CA LEU A 82 12.38 8.78 -6.89
C LEU A 82 11.76 8.18 -5.62
N ILE A 83 12.57 7.49 -4.81
CA ILE A 83 12.13 6.94 -3.53
C ILE A 83 12.45 7.97 -2.45
N LEU A 84 11.42 8.68 -1.96
CA LEU A 84 11.61 9.83 -1.05
C LEU A 84 11.96 9.42 0.38
N THR A 85 11.75 8.16 0.71
CA THR A 85 11.77 7.63 2.08
C THR A 85 12.75 6.47 2.22
N GLU A 86 13.70 6.35 1.29
CA GLU A 86 14.79 5.38 1.41
C GLU A 86 15.71 5.73 2.59
N THR A 87 16.24 4.70 3.25
CA THR A 87 17.22 4.88 4.32
C THR A 87 18.61 5.07 3.72
N ALA A 88 19.44 5.88 4.37
CA ALA A 88 20.85 6.07 4.03
C ALA A 88 21.69 4.80 4.25
#